data_AF-A0A1J1IW16-F1
#
_entry.id   AF-A0A1J1IW16-F1
#
_cell.length_a   1.000
_cell.length_b   1.000
_cell.length_c   1.000
_cell.angle_alpha   90.00
_cell.angle_beta   90.00
_cell.angle_gamma   90.00
#
_symmetry.space_group_name_H-M   'P 1'
#
loop_
_entity.id
_entity.type
_entity.pdbx_description
1 polymer ?
#
loop_
_entity_poly.entity_id
_entity_poly.type
_entity_poly.pdbx_seq_one_letter_code
_entity_poly.pdbx_strand_id
1 'polypeptide(L)'
;MKASLAVQLILIVKLVLCINCDSDSKTSDDDKCEIHLEYFQESLMQHEMWAIEMFDSWTKFQSGALFGNRVDFGNYEQCLDFHHESNDSRVGTINTQHCLIYYEATENIEAFDWYDIGSILRQKHLRLGGGVCLPSSCSATRIQSFINDFIKSADLRLAKDYDQSEWCTIGEREAFKTIDIVCM
;
A
#
# COMPACT_ATOMS: atom_id res chain seq x y z
N MET A 1 24.07 -16.06 16.97
CA MET A 1 23.82 -14.73 17.57
C MET A 1 22.63 -14.13 16.85
N LYS A 2 21.58 -13.79 17.60
CA LYS A 2 20.28 -13.34 17.07
C LYS A 2 20.48 -12.00 16.36
N ALA A 3 20.16 -11.94 15.06
CA ALA A 3 19.96 -10.68 14.39
C ALA A 3 18.77 -9.97 15.06
N SER A 4 18.97 -8.71 15.47
CA SER A 4 17.93 -7.91 16.09
C SER A 4 16.78 -7.68 15.11
N LEU A 5 15.53 -7.70 15.58
CA LEU A 5 14.32 -7.44 14.79
C LEU A 5 14.41 -6.13 13.97
N ALA A 6 15.19 -5.16 14.45
CA ALA A 6 15.48 -3.90 13.76
C ALA A 6 16.28 -4.06 12.46
N VAL A 7 17.12 -5.11 12.33
CA VAL A 7 17.96 -5.34 11.14
C VAL A 7 17.16 -5.94 9.97
N GLN A 8 16.04 -6.62 10.24
CA GLN A 8 15.10 -7.11 9.20
C GLN A 8 14.23 -5.98 8.64
N LEU A 9 13.86 -4.98 9.45
CA LEU A 9 13.16 -3.79 8.98
C LEU A 9 14.04 -2.93 8.05
N ILE A 10 15.34 -2.86 8.32
CA ILE A 10 16.33 -2.10 7.53
C ILE A 10 16.59 -2.72 6.14
N LEU A 11 16.35 -4.02 5.95
CA LEU A 11 16.45 -4.66 4.62
C LEU A 11 15.23 -4.36 3.73
N ILE A 12 14.04 -4.16 4.32
CA ILE A 12 12.81 -3.75 3.61
C ILE A 12 12.95 -2.31 3.10
N VAL A 13 13.65 -1.45 3.84
CA VAL A 13 13.92 -0.05 3.47
C VAL A 13 15.10 0.10 2.50
N LYS A 14 16.03 -0.88 2.41
CA LYS A 14 17.12 -0.86 1.40
C LYS A 14 16.64 -1.02 -0.04
N LEU A 15 15.37 -1.37 -0.25
CA LEU A 15 14.67 -1.38 -1.53
C LEU A 15 14.23 0.04 -1.94
N VAL A 16 15.23 0.93 -1.93
CA VAL A 16 15.29 2.34 -2.32
C VAL A 16 15.03 2.53 -3.83
N LEU A 17 14.14 1.78 -4.47
CA LEU A 17 13.83 1.95 -5.90
C LEU A 17 12.51 2.67 -6.12
N CYS A 18 12.49 3.95 -5.72
CA CYS A 18 11.85 5.01 -6.49
C CYS A 18 12.79 6.24 -6.53
N ILE A 19 14.10 6.04 -6.76
CA ILE A 19 15.06 7.14 -7.01
C ILE A 19 14.82 7.82 -8.38
N ASN A 20 14.02 7.21 -9.28
CA ASN A 20 13.56 7.88 -10.49
C ASN A 20 12.12 7.46 -10.80
N CYS A 21 11.12 8.06 -10.13
CA CYS A 21 9.79 8.12 -10.76
C CYS A 21 9.89 9.05 -11.97
N ASP A 22 10.00 8.44 -13.14
CA ASP A 22 10.06 9.14 -14.43
C ASP A 22 8.78 9.96 -14.61
N SER A 23 8.96 11.25 -14.88
CA SER A 23 7.89 12.24 -14.95
C SER A 23 7.23 12.20 -16.31
N ASP A 24 6.01 11.67 -16.41
CA ASP A 24 5.17 11.87 -17.59
C ASP A 24 3.76 12.37 -17.25
N SER A 25 3.33 13.36 -18.06
CA SER A 25 2.16 14.26 -18.01
C SER A 25 1.43 14.47 -16.66
N LYS A 26 1.82 15.54 -15.94
CA LYS A 26 1.24 15.96 -14.65
C LYS A 26 -0.08 16.70 -14.79
N THR A 27 -1.12 16.23 -14.12
CA THR A 27 -2.30 17.06 -13.78
C THR A 27 -2.13 17.71 -12.39
N SER A 28 -2.91 18.75 -12.06
CA SER A 28 -2.77 19.45 -10.77
C SER A 28 -3.04 18.58 -9.55
N ASP A 29 -3.86 17.54 -9.69
CA ASP A 29 -4.15 16.59 -8.62
C ASP A 29 -3.00 15.57 -8.47
N ASP A 30 -2.34 15.20 -9.57
CA ASP A 30 -1.16 14.33 -9.53
C ASP A 30 0.02 15.01 -8.82
N ASP A 31 0.15 16.34 -8.91
CA ASP A 31 1.19 17.08 -8.17
C ASP A 31 1.00 16.99 -6.65
N LYS A 32 -0.25 17.02 -6.16
CA LYS A 32 -0.53 16.90 -4.72
C LYS A 32 -0.35 15.47 -4.23
N CYS A 33 -0.78 14.49 -5.03
CA CYS A 33 -0.52 13.09 -4.74
C CYS A 33 0.98 12.82 -4.61
N GLU A 34 1.80 13.37 -5.52
CA GLU A 34 3.25 13.16 -5.49
C GLU A 34 3.86 13.68 -4.19
N ILE A 35 3.52 14.90 -3.80
CA ILE A 35 3.98 15.49 -2.53
C ILE A 35 3.57 14.62 -1.34
N HIS A 36 2.34 14.08 -1.34
CA HIS A 36 1.86 13.21 -0.26
C HIS A 36 2.58 11.86 -0.22
N LEU A 37 2.86 11.26 -1.39
CA LEU A 37 3.59 10.00 -1.49
C LEU A 37 5.07 10.16 -1.11
N GLU A 38 5.74 11.21 -1.58
CA GLU A 38 7.11 11.55 -1.22
C GLU A 38 7.22 11.77 0.30
N TYR A 39 6.32 12.58 0.88
CA TYR A 39 6.30 12.83 2.31
C TYR A 39 6.03 11.56 3.13
N PHE A 40 5.08 10.72 2.69
CA PHE A 40 4.83 9.42 3.31
C PHE A 40 6.05 8.51 3.29
N GLN A 41 6.75 8.41 2.15
CA GLN A 41 7.98 7.63 2.05
C GLN A 41 9.08 8.16 2.96
N GLU A 42 9.31 9.48 2.97
CA GLU A 42 10.30 10.11 3.85
C GLU A 42 10.00 9.87 5.33
N SER A 43 8.75 10.07 5.74
CA SER A 43 8.31 9.83 7.12
C SER A 43 8.38 8.35 7.51
N LEU A 44 8.12 7.42 6.58
CA LEU A 44 8.30 6.00 6.84
C LEU A 44 9.78 5.64 7.05
N MET A 45 10.69 6.22 6.25
CA MET A 45 12.15 6.05 6.42
C MET A 45 12.66 6.68 7.73
N GLN A 46 12.04 7.76 8.17
CA GLN A 46 12.33 8.41 9.44
C GLN A 46 11.67 7.72 10.64
N HIS A 47 10.92 6.64 10.40
CA HIS A 47 10.18 5.88 11.41
C HIS A 47 9.16 6.74 12.17
N GLU A 48 8.54 7.70 11.49
CA GLU A 48 7.45 8.48 12.07
C GLU A 48 6.23 7.58 12.27
N MET A 49 5.62 7.67 13.47
CA MET A 49 4.56 6.76 13.87
C MET A 49 3.35 6.78 12.93
N TRP A 50 2.95 7.96 12.45
CA TRP A 50 1.81 8.08 11.53
C TRP A 50 2.05 7.32 10.21
N ALA A 51 3.27 7.38 9.66
CA ALA A 51 3.61 6.70 8.43
C ALA A 51 3.71 5.18 8.64
N ILE A 52 4.25 4.75 9.79
CA ILE A 52 4.25 3.34 10.17
C ILE A 52 2.82 2.81 10.33
N GLU A 53 1.92 3.56 10.98
CA GLU A 53 0.51 3.20 11.16
C GLU A 53 -0.23 3.09 9.82
N MET A 54 -0.02 4.06 8.92
CA MET A 54 -0.57 4.01 7.57
C MET A 54 -0.06 2.78 6.80
N PHE A 55 1.23 2.46 6.89
CA PHE A 55 1.80 1.25 6.27
C PHE A 55 1.29 -0.05 6.92
N ASP A 56 1.13 -0.09 8.25
CA ASP A 56 0.62 -1.27 8.96
C ASP A 56 -0.82 -1.64 8.59
N SER A 57 -1.60 -0.66 8.12
CA SER A 57 -2.95 -0.86 7.61
C SER A 57 -3.01 -1.61 6.27
N TRP A 58 -1.88 -1.72 5.56
CA TRP A 58 -1.81 -2.46 4.31
C TRP A 58 -1.95 -3.96 4.55
N THR A 59 -2.43 -4.66 3.53
CA THR A 59 -2.39 -6.11 3.50
C THR A 59 -0.95 -6.59 3.64
N LYS A 60 -0.78 -7.67 4.38
CA LYS A 60 0.45 -8.47 4.38
C LYS A 60 0.20 -9.68 3.47
N PHE A 61 1.12 -10.65 3.48
CA PHE A 61 0.83 -11.92 2.84
C PHE A 61 -0.29 -12.63 3.58
N GLN A 62 -1.41 -12.84 2.92
CA GLN A 62 -2.59 -13.34 3.59
C GLN A 62 -2.47 -14.81 3.96
N SER A 63 -2.98 -15.13 5.15
CA SER A 63 -3.11 -16.51 5.58
C SER A 63 -4.10 -17.28 4.70
N GLY A 64 -3.89 -18.58 4.53
CA GLY A 64 -4.84 -19.43 3.78
C GLY A 64 -4.81 -19.25 2.25
N ALA A 65 -3.82 -18.55 1.68
CA ALA A 65 -3.69 -18.38 0.23
C ALA A 65 -3.71 -19.73 -0.54
N LEU A 66 -3.01 -20.73 0.00
CA LEU A 66 -2.98 -22.10 -0.56
C LEU A 66 -4.29 -22.90 -0.36
N PHE A 67 -5.21 -22.39 0.46
CA PHE A 67 -6.48 -23.04 0.81
C PHE A 67 -7.71 -22.25 0.32
N GLY A 68 -7.52 -21.30 -0.60
CA GLY A 68 -8.62 -20.58 -1.25
C GLY A 68 -8.79 -19.13 -0.81
N ASN A 69 -8.03 -18.63 0.17
CA ASN A 69 -8.11 -17.21 0.53
C ASN A 69 -7.41 -16.36 -0.54
N ARG A 70 -8.19 -15.72 -1.41
CA ARG A 70 -7.66 -14.93 -2.51
C ARG A 70 -7.58 -13.45 -2.20
N VAL A 71 -8.24 -12.95 -1.16
CA VAL A 71 -8.38 -11.51 -0.91
C VAL A 71 -8.16 -11.22 0.57
N ASP A 72 -7.28 -10.28 0.86
CA ASP A 72 -7.10 -9.71 2.20
C ASP A 72 -7.21 -8.19 2.08
N PHE A 73 -8.10 -7.61 2.88
CA PHE A 73 -8.39 -6.19 2.84
C PHE A 73 -7.41 -5.35 3.67
N GLY A 74 -6.50 -5.97 4.42
CA GLY A 74 -5.72 -5.24 5.43
C GLY A 74 -6.64 -4.65 6.50
N ASN A 75 -6.18 -3.58 7.16
CA ASN A 75 -7.00 -2.87 8.13
C ASN A 75 -7.82 -1.77 7.44
N TYR A 76 -8.97 -2.17 6.88
CA TYR A 76 -9.84 -1.33 6.07
C TYR A 76 -10.31 -0.06 6.82
N GLU A 77 -10.90 -0.21 8.01
CA GLU A 77 -11.44 0.92 8.78
C GLU A 77 -10.33 1.86 9.23
N GLN A 78 -9.19 1.32 9.72
CA GLN A 78 -8.04 2.14 10.08
C GLN A 78 -7.54 2.96 8.89
N CYS A 79 -7.55 2.39 7.68
CA CYS A 79 -7.15 3.12 6.50
C CYS A 79 -8.12 4.26 6.20
N LEU A 80 -9.43 4.05 6.28
CA LEU A 80 -10.41 5.10 5.97
C LEU A 80 -10.45 6.23 7.00
N ASP A 81 -10.18 5.91 8.27
CA ASP A 81 -10.17 6.88 9.37
C ASP A 81 -8.84 7.63 9.51
N PHE A 82 -7.83 7.28 8.69
CA PHE A 82 -6.50 7.85 8.79
C PHE A 82 -6.46 9.34 8.39
N HIS A 83 -5.83 10.14 9.24
CA HIS A 83 -5.72 11.58 9.05
C HIS A 83 -4.42 12.09 9.65
N HIS A 84 -3.59 12.74 8.81
CA HIS A 84 -2.34 13.34 9.25
C HIS A 84 -2.29 14.82 8.87
N GLU A 85 -1.98 15.67 9.84
CA GLU A 85 -1.76 17.11 9.63
C GLU A 85 -0.25 17.40 9.67
N SER A 86 0.32 17.76 8.52
CA SER A 86 1.72 18.17 8.44
C SER A 86 1.88 19.65 8.78
N ASN A 87 2.98 19.99 9.45
CA ASN A 87 3.41 21.37 9.63
C ASN A 87 3.98 22.01 8.35
N ASP A 88 4.36 21.20 7.35
CA ASP A 88 4.80 21.70 6.05
C ASP A 88 3.58 22.17 5.25
N SER A 89 3.52 23.47 4.96
CA SER A 89 2.43 24.08 4.22
C SER A 89 2.29 23.55 2.78
N ARG A 90 3.34 22.95 2.22
CA ARG A 90 3.30 22.30 0.90
C ARG A 90 2.59 20.95 0.96
N VAL A 91 2.72 20.23 2.07
CA VAL A 91 2.08 18.92 2.29
C VAL A 91 0.65 19.11 2.78
N GLY A 92 0.48 19.96 3.80
CA GLY A 92 -0.79 20.19 4.46
C GLY A 92 -1.36 18.91 5.07
N THR A 93 -2.67 18.71 4.88
CA THR A 93 -3.39 17.54 5.38
C THR A 93 -3.33 16.37 4.41
N ILE A 94 -2.99 15.19 4.94
CA ILE A 94 -3.05 13.92 4.25
C ILE A 94 -4.25 13.14 4.79
N ASN A 95 -5.24 12.95 3.90
CA ASN A 95 -6.28 11.95 4.08
C ASN A 95 -5.94 10.75 3.20
N THR A 96 -6.62 9.64 3.43
CA THR A 96 -6.33 8.36 2.79
C THR A 96 -7.53 7.80 2.04
N GLN A 97 -7.24 6.84 1.18
CA GLN A 97 -8.20 5.99 0.50
C GLN A 97 -7.71 4.55 0.61
N HIS A 98 -8.66 3.64 0.80
CA HIS A 98 -8.41 2.21 0.72
C HIS A 98 -8.61 1.76 -0.71
N CYS A 99 -7.65 1.02 -1.26
CA CYS A 99 -7.78 0.43 -2.59
C CYS A 99 -7.53 -1.08 -2.53
N LEU A 100 -8.37 -1.86 -3.20
CA LEU A 100 -8.09 -3.26 -3.45
C LEU A 100 -7.28 -3.39 -4.75
N ILE A 101 -6.10 -3.95 -4.65
CA ILE A 101 -5.22 -4.26 -5.77
C ILE A 101 -5.18 -5.77 -6.00
N TYR A 102 -5.05 -6.20 -7.25
CA TYR A 102 -4.78 -7.60 -7.56
C TYR A 102 -3.39 -7.77 -8.14
N TYR A 103 -2.66 -8.77 -7.67
CA TYR A 103 -1.30 -9.06 -8.10
C TYR A 103 -1.07 -10.55 -8.35
N GLU A 104 -0.12 -10.83 -9.23
CA GLU A 104 0.31 -12.17 -9.64
C GLU A 104 1.82 -12.20 -9.90
N ALA A 105 2.42 -13.39 -9.91
CA ALA A 105 3.84 -13.54 -10.17
C ALA A 105 4.22 -13.18 -11.62
N THR A 106 5.38 -12.58 -11.80
CA THR A 106 6.01 -12.40 -13.12
C THR A 106 6.53 -13.73 -13.65
N GLU A 107 6.81 -13.82 -14.96
CA GLU A 107 7.34 -15.03 -15.61
C GLU A 107 8.88 -15.14 -15.55
N ASN A 108 9.59 -14.02 -15.35
CA ASN A 108 11.05 -13.97 -15.40
C ASN A 108 11.69 -14.24 -14.02
N ILE A 109 12.88 -14.85 -14.02
CA ILE A 109 13.64 -15.27 -12.84
C ILE A 109 14.98 -14.55 -12.87
N GLU A 110 15.12 -13.45 -12.15
CA GLU A 110 16.44 -12.92 -11.80
C GLU A 110 16.42 -12.31 -10.40
N ALA A 111 16.50 -13.18 -9.38
CA ALA A 111 17.28 -13.01 -8.15
C ALA A 111 16.63 -13.73 -6.97
N PHE A 112 17.36 -14.72 -6.44
CA PHE A 112 17.28 -15.09 -5.03
C PHE A 112 17.56 -13.84 -4.19
N ASP A 113 16.57 -13.34 -3.43
CA ASP A 113 16.62 -13.19 -1.97
C ASP A 113 15.46 -12.28 -1.45
N TRP A 114 14.24 -12.82 -1.49
CA TRP A 114 13.28 -12.87 -0.38
C TRP A 114 12.34 -14.05 -0.68
N TYR A 115 12.35 -15.06 0.18
CA TYR A 115 12.00 -16.44 -0.16
C TYR A 115 10.46 -16.69 -0.09
N ASP A 116 9.87 -17.16 -1.19
CA ASP A 116 8.65 -17.99 -1.32
C ASP A 116 7.26 -17.45 -1.73
N ILE A 117 6.93 -16.15 -1.79
CA ILE A 117 5.57 -15.79 -2.28
C ILE A 117 5.47 -15.86 -3.80
N GLY A 118 6.34 -15.16 -4.54
CA GLY A 118 6.29 -15.14 -6.01
C GLY A 118 6.42 -16.54 -6.63
N SER A 119 7.28 -17.39 -6.07
CA SER A 119 7.42 -18.79 -6.49
C SER A 119 6.17 -19.62 -6.21
N ILE A 120 5.55 -19.49 -5.03
CA ILE A 120 4.28 -20.13 -4.68
C ILE A 120 3.18 -19.66 -5.64
N LEU A 121 3.07 -18.35 -5.89
CA LEU A 121 2.06 -17.81 -6.77
C LEU A 121 2.22 -18.32 -8.19
N ARG A 122 3.46 -18.38 -8.70
CA ARG A 122 3.75 -18.91 -10.04
C ARG A 122 3.41 -20.40 -10.15
N GLN A 123 3.91 -21.23 -9.22
CA GLN A 123 3.67 -22.68 -9.24
C GLN A 123 2.20 -23.05 -9.13
N LYS A 124 1.41 -22.23 -8.44
CA LYS A 124 -0.02 -22.47 -8.22
C LYS A 124 -0.92 -21.61 -9.12
N HIS A 125 -0.35 -20.83 -10.03
CA HIS A 125 -1.05 -19.84 -10.84
C HIS A 125 -2.03 -18.99 -10.00
N LEU A 126 -1.57 -18.55 -8.83
CA LEU A 126 -2.39 -17.79 -7.89
C LEU A 126 -2.34 -16.31 -8.22
N ARG A 127 -3.55 -15.76 -8.29
CA ARG A 127 -3.81 -14.33 -8.23
C ARG A 127 -4.34 -13.99 -6.85
N LEU A 128 -3.78 -12.96 -6.23
CA LEU A 128 -4.19 -12.49 -4.91
C LEU A 128 -4.67 -11.05 -4.98
N GLY A 129 -5.63 -10.71 -4.13
CA GLY A 129 -6.15 -9.39 -3.88
C GLY A 129 -5.64 -8.90 -2.53
N GLY A 130 -5.23 -7.63 -2.48
CA GLY A 130 -4.65 -6.99 -1.31
C GLY A 130 -5.20 -5.59 -1.12
N GLY A 131 -5.61 -5.24 0.09
CA GLY A 131 -5.95 -3.88 0.46
C GLY A 131 -4.71 -3.04 0.71
N VAL A 132 -4.62 -1.86 0.11
CA VAL A 132 -3.54 -0.89 0.34
C VAL A 132 -4.12 0.46 0.73
N CYS A 133 -3.40 1.18 1.57
CA CYS A 133 -3.80 2.48 2.07
C CYS A 133 -2.91 3.59 1.50
N LEU A 134 -3.49 4.46 0.68
CA LEU A 134 -2.75 5.49 -0.04
C LEU A 134 -3.38 6.86 0.17
N PRO A 135 -2.68 7.97 -0.09
CA PRO A 135 -3.27 9.29 0.01
C PRO A 135 -4.51 9.42 -0.88
N SER A 136 -5.59 10.03 -0.36
CA SER A 136 -6.84 10.26 -1.10
C SER A 136 -6.68 11.27 -2.25
N SER A 137 -5.56 11.99 -2.29
CA SER A 137 -5.17 12.90 -3.38
C SER A 137 -4.75 12.15 -4.64
N CYS A 138 -4.49 10.86 -4.57
CA CYS A 138 -3.99 10.07 -5.69
C CYS A 138 -5.09 9.55 -6.61
N SER A 139 -4.87 9.69 -7.92
CA SER A 139 -5.69 9.08 -8.96
C SER A 139 -5.46 7.57 -9.05
N ALA A 140 -6.45 6.82 -9.56
CA ALA A 140 -6.33 5.38 -9.75
C ALA A 140 -5.11 4.99 -10.61
N THR A 141 -4.80 5.78 -11.64
CA THR A 141 -3.61 5.59 -12.49
C THR A 141 -2.32 5.77 -11.71
N ARG A 142 -2.23 6.80 -10.86
CA ARG A 142 -1.02 7.02 -10.04
C ARG A 142 -0.83 5.92 -9.00
N ILE A 143 -1.92 5.44 -8.40
CA ILE A 143 -1.92 4.30 -7.48
C ILE A 143 -1.39 3.04 -8.17
N GLN A 144 -1.87 2.72 -9.37
CA GLN A 144 -1.38 1.57 -10.13
C GLN A 144 0.13 1.68 -10.39
N SER A 145 0.62 2.84 -10.83
CA SER A 145 2.05 3.05 -11.07
C SER A 145 2.88 2.87 -9.81
N PHE A 146 2.48 3.54 -8.72
CA PHE A 146 3.17 3.46 -7.43
C PHE A 146 3.27 2.03 -6.90
N ILE A 147 2.15 1.31 -6.88
CA ILE A 147 2.08 -0.06 -6.38
C ILE A 147 2.86 -1.01 -7.29
N ASN A 148 2.74 -0.86 -8.61
CA ASN A 148 3.49 -1.67 -9.55
C ASN A 148 5.00 -1.51 -9.35
N ASP A 149 5.48 -0.29 -9.08
CA ASP A 149 6.88 -0.04 -8.77
C ASP A 149 7.30 -0.65 -7.43
N PHE A 150 6.43 -0.60 -6.42
CA PHE A 150 6.65 -1.23 -5.11
C PHE A 150 6.76 -2.76 -5.21
N ILE A 151 5.82 -3.43 -5.88
CA ILE A 151 5.73 -4.90 -5.91
C ILE A 151 6.61 -5.57 -6.97
N LYS A 152 7.13 -4.80 -7.96
CA LYS A 152 8.12 -5.30 -8.93
C LYS A 152 9.34 -5.89 -8.27
N SER A 153 9.78 -5.27 -7.17
CA SER A 153 10.90 -5.76 -6.35
C SER A 153 10.67 -7.18 -5.80
N ALA A 154 9.40 -7.58 -5.76
CA ALA A 154 8.93 -8.84 -5.22
C ALA A 154 8.70 -9.91 -6.32
N ASP A 155 9.12 -9.67 -7.56
CA ASP A 155 8.75 -10.46 -8.75
C ASP A 155 7.22 -10.60 -8.93
N LEU A 156 6.49 -9.57 -8.50
CA LEU A 156 5.04 -9.47 -8.68
C LEU A 156 4.72 -8.38 -9.69
N ARG A 157 3.53 -8.50 -10.30
CA ARG A 157 2.95 -7.46 -11.14
C ARG A 157 1.47 -7.34 -10.86
N LEU A 158 0.92 -6.15 -11.10
CA LEU A 158 -0.51 -5.95 -11.05
C LEU A 158 -1.22 -6.79 -12.13
N ALA A 159 -2.38 -7.33 -11.78
CA ALA A 159 -3.32 -7.89 -12.73
C ALA A 159 -3.91 -6.75 -13.58
N LYS A 160 -4.15 -6.99 -14.87
CA LYS A 160 -4.53 -5.95 -15.84
C LYS A 160 -6.00 -5.98 -16.24
N ASP A 161 -6.77 -6.90 -15.68
CA ASP A 161 -8.14 -7.22 -16.09
C ASP A 161 -9.20 -6.61 -15.15
N TYR A 162 -8.86 -5.52 -14.46
CA TYR A 162 -9.79 -4.75 -13.65
C TYR A 162 -9.46 -3.25 -13.69
N ASP A 163 -10.48 -2.43 -13.54
CA ASP A 163 -10.34 -0.97 -13.43
C ASP A 163 -10.08 -0.62 -11.96
N GLN A 164 -8.89 -0.08 -11.65
CA GLN A 164 -8.54 0.26 -10.26
C GLN A 164 -9.45 1.32 -9.66
N SER A 165 -10.07 2.20 -10.47
CA SER A 165 -10.93 3.26 -9.98
C SER A 165 -12.21 2.75 -9.32
N GLU A 166 -12.69 1.57 -9.70
CA GLU A 166 -13.87 0.92 -9.10
C GLU A 166 -13.57 0.26 -7.75
N TRP A 167 -12.28 0.07 -7.43
CA TRP A 167 -11.83 -0.69 -6.26
C TRP A 167 -11.14 0.20 -5.23
N CYS A 168 -11.39 1.50 -5.26
CA CYS A 168 -10.91 2.46 -4.28
C CYS A 168 -12.08 3.11 -3.53
N THR A 169 -11.91 3.35 -2.23
CA THR A 169 -12.89 4.00 -1.36
C THR A 169 -12.18 5.04 -0.51
N ILE A 170 -12.71 6.25 -0.52
CA ILE A 170 -12.24 7.34 0.36
C ILE A 170 -13.08 7.30 1.62
N GLY A 171 -12.45 7.47 2.78
CA GLY A 171 -13.17 7.58 4.04
C GLY A 171 -13.94 8.90 4.10
N GLU A 172 -15.27 8.82 4.11
CA GLU A 172 -16.09 9.95 4.52
C GLU A 172 -16.20 9.92 6.05
N ARG A 173 -15.77 10.99 6.73
CA ARG A 173 -16.13 11.19 8.13
C ARG A 173 -17.63 11.45 8.22
N GLU A 174 -18.45 10.41 8.24
CA GLU A 174 -19.69 10.49 9.00
C GLU A 174 -19.27 10.50 10.47
N ALA A 175 -19.44 11.64 11.14
CA ALA A 175 -19.27 11.72 12.59
C ALA A 175 -20.11 10.59 13.21
N PHE A 176 -19.44 9.58 13.78
CA PHE A 176 -20.11 8.44 14.43
C PHE A 176 -21.24 8.96 15.32
N LYS A 177 -22.49 8.74 14.93
CA LYS A 177 -23.61 8.81 15.87
C LYS A 177 -23.36 7.69 16.86
N THR A 178 -23.04 8.06 18.09
CA THR A 178 -22.87 7.16 19.21
C THR A 178 -24.02 6.16 19.20
N ILE A 179 -23.73 4.87 19.04
CA ILE A 179 -24.70 3.83 19.39
C ILE A 179 -24.76 3.87 20.91
N ASP A 180 -25.82 4.48 21.44
CA ASP A 180 -26.20 4.29 22.84
C ASP A 180 -26.52 2.80 23.02
N ILE A 181 -25.55 2.03 23.50
CA ILE A 181 -25.82 0.71 24.05
C ILE A 181 -26.54 0.96 25.38
N VAL A 182 -27.86 1.09 25.31
CA VAL A 182 -28.71 0.94 26.48
C VAL A 182 -28.68 -0.55 26.83
N CYS A 183 -27.87 -0.90 27.83
CA CYS A 183 -28.01 -2.18 28.51
C CYS A 183 -29.44 -2.24 29.09
N MET A 184 -30.27 -3.15 28.57
CA MET A 184 -31.50 -3.60 29.22
C MET A 184 -31.24 -4.82 30.10
#